data_AF-A0A5K1AKG2-F1
#
_entry.id   AF-A0A5K1AKG2-F1
#
_cell.length_a   1.000
_cell.length_b   1.000
_cell.length_c   1.000
_cell.angle_alpha   90.00
_cell.angle_beta   90.00
_cell.angle_gamma   90.00
#
_symmetry.space_group_name_H-M   'P 1'
#
loop_
_entity.id
_entity.type
_entity.pdbx_description
1 polymer ?
#
loop_
_entity_poly.entity_id
_entity_poly.type
_entity_poly.pdbx_seq_one_letter_code
_entity_poly.pdbx_strand_id
1 'polypeptide(L)' 'EDRENILRARASGRGVLTAPFSLLKSKRLGVILTFAVYNKELPLDAKPEERIESTIG' A
#
# COMPACT_ATOMS: atom_id res chain seq x y z
N GLU A 1 9.15 -4.58 6.54
CA GLU A 1 8.89 -3.64 5.42
C GLU A 1 7.45 -3.67 4.94
N ASP A 2 6.89 -4.84 4.66
CA ASP A 2 5.56 -4.94 4.05
C ASP A 2 4.45 -4.22 4.83
N ARG A 3 4.44 -4.32 6.17
CA ARG A 3 3.42 -3.66 7.00
C ARG A 3 3.44 -2.13 6.85
N GLU A 4 4.62 -1.51 6.83
CA GLU A 4 4.74 -0.06 6.65
C GLU A 4 4.38 0.35 5.22
N ASN A 5 4.77 -0.46 4.23
CA ASN A 5 4.41 -0.20 2.84
C ASN A 5 2.90 -0.25 2.62
N ILE A 6 2.21 -1.21 3.25
CA ILE A 6 0.75 -1.30 3.23
C ILE A 6 0.12 -0.05 3.84
N LEU A 7 0.55 0.40 5.02
CA LEU A 7 -0.02 1.59 5.67
C LEU A 7 0.16 2.86 4.82
N ARG A 8 1.34 3.03 4.20
CA ARG A 8 1.61 4.15 3.29
C ARG A 8 0.77 4.09 2.01
N ALA A 9 0.58 2.90 1.43
CA ALA A 9 -0.30 2.73 0.27
C ALA A 9 -1.74 3.15 0.60
N ARG A 10 -2.27 2.68 1.73
CA ARG A 10 -3.63 2.96 2.21
C ARG A 10 -3.88 4.44 2.44
N ALA A 11 -2.98 5.14 3.12
CA ALA A 11 -3.14 6.56 3.39
C ALA A 11 -2.99 7.44 2.12
N SER A 12 -2.06 7.07 1.24
CA SER A 12 -1.70 7.91 0.09
C SER A 12 -2.62 7.75 -1.14
N GLY A 13 -3.27 6.59 -1.32
CA GLY A 13 -4.01 6.30 -2.55
C GLY A 13 -3.12 6.12 -3.77
N ARG A 14 -1.83 5.80 -3.57
CA ARG A 14 -0.82 5.71 -4.63
C ARG A 14 -0.02 4.42 -4.53
N GLY A 15 0.64 4.07 -5.64
CA GLY A 15 1.64 3.00 -5.65
C GLY A 15 2.86 3.40 -4.83
N VAL A 16 3.28 2.53 -3.90
CA VAL A 16 4.43 2.77 -3.02
C VAL A 16 5.42 1.61 -3.05
N LEU A 17 6.72 1.95 -2.96
CA LEU A 17 7.83 1.01 -2.99
C LEU A 17 8.45 0.82 -1.58
N THR A 18 8.87 -0.41 -1.29
CA THR A 18 9.78 -0.69 -0.17
C THR A 18 11.20 -0.22 -0.49
N ALA A 19 12.05 -0.13 0.53
CA ALA A 19 13.49 -0.17 0.30
C ALA A 19 13.89 -1.55 -0.28
N PRO A 20 15.08 -1.68 -0.89
CA PRO A 20 15.56 -2.97 -1.37
C PRO A 20 15.78 -3.97 -0.23
N PHE A 21 15.21 -5.17 -0.34
CA PHE A 21 15.37 -6.24 0.64
C PHE A 21 15.33 -7.63 0.01
N SER A 22 15.75 -8.65 0.76
CA SER A 22 15.75 -10.04 0.27
C SER A 22 14.33 -10.61 0.23
N LEU A 23 13.83 -10.92 -0.96
CA LEU A 23 12.49 -11.49 -1.15
C LEU A 23 12.38 -12.90 -0.57
N LEU A 24 11.26 -13.20 0.11
CA LEU A 24 11.11 -14.40 0.95
C LEU A 24 11.35 -15.73 0.21
N LYS A 25 10.85 -15.87 -1.03
CA LYS A 25 10.92 -17.12 -1.81
C LYS A 25 12.18 -17.24 -2.67
N SER A 26 12.56 -16.18 -3.39
CA SER A 26 13.68 -16.22 -4.33
C SER A 26 15.04 -15.92 -3.68
N LYS A 27 15.04 -15.33 -2.47
CA LYS A 27 16.22 -14.78 -1.79
C LYS A 27 17.01 -13.76 -2.62
N ARG A 28 16.43 -13.28 -3.72
CA ARG A 28 17.00 -12.20 -4.53
C ARG A 28 16.68 -10.86 -3.87
N LEU A 29 17.63 -9.94 -3.98
CA LEU A 29 17.39 -8.55 -3.63
C LEU A 29 16.32 -7.98 -4.59
N GLY A 30 15.31 -7.33 -4.03
CA GLY A 30 14.22 -6.75 -4.80
C GLY A 30 13.45 -5.71 -3.99
N VAL A 31 12.38 -5.22 -4.61
CA VAL A 31 11.44 -4.27 -4.01
C VAL A 31 10.03 -4.80 -4.15
N ILE A 32 9.14 -4.36 -3.27
CA ILE A 32 7.70 -4.61 -3.39
C ILE A 32 6.99 -3.31 -3.75
N LEU A 33 6.20 -3.36 -4.84
CA LEU A 33 5.24 -2.33 -5.21
C LEU A 33 3.87 -2.70 -4.64
N THR A 34 3.27 -1.78 -3.89
CA THR A 34 1.97 -1.98 -3.24
C THR A 34 0.97 -0.94 -3.72
N PHE A 35 -0.25 -1.40 -4.05
CA PHE A 35 -1.42 -0.56 -4.29
C PHE A 35 -2.48 -0.89 -3.25
N ALA A 36 -3.15 0.13 -2.72
CA ALA A 36 -4.33 -0.04 -1.90
C ALA A 36 -5.57 -0.22 -2.79
N VAL A 37 -6.51 -1.07 -2.35
CA VAL A 37 -7.80 -1.26 -2.98
C VAL A 37 -8.86 -0.68 -2.05
N TYR A 38 -9.71 0.19 -2.58
CA TYR A 38 -10.73 0.90 -1.79
C TYR A 38 -12.14 0.44 -2.15
N ASN A 39 -13.07 0.69 -1.24
CA ASN A 39 -14.50 0.59 -1.54
C ASN A 39 -14.88 1.56 -2.67
N LYS A 40 -15.81 1.13 -3.53
CA LYS A 40 -16.26 1.86 -4.72
C LYS A 40 -16.88 3.22 -4.40
N GLU A 41 -17.40 3.37 -3.19
CA GLU A 41 -18.08 4.57 -2.71
C GLU A 41 -17.11 5.65 -2.22
N LEU A 42 -15.80 5.39 -2.20
CA LEU A 42 -14.79 6.33 -1.74
C LEU A 42 -14.73 7.57 -2.66
N PRO A 43 -14.92 8.79 -2.13
CA PRO A 43 -14.76 10.03 -2.90
C PRO A 43 -13.34 10.20 -3.44
N LEU A 44 -13.19 10.88 -4.59
CA LEU A 44 -11.88 11.12 -5.21
C LEU A 44 -10.97 12.03 -4.36
N ASP A 45 -11.56 12.95 -3.62
CA ASP A 45 -10.92 13.90 -2.72
C ASP A 45 -10.85 13.41 -1.25
N ALA A 46 -11.14 12.13 -1.02
CA ALA A 46 -11.13 11.53 0.31
C ALA A 46 -9.80 11.78 1.04
N LYS A 47 -9.92 12.13 2.32
CA LYS A 47 -8.80 12.36 3.23
C LYS A 47 -8.08 11.04 3.55
N PRO A 48 -6.82 11.10 4.02
CA PRO A 48 -6.07 9.90 4.38
C PRO A 48 -6.83 8.96 5.34
N GLU A 49 -7.58 9.51 6.29
CA GLU A 49 -8.35 8.73 7.27
C GLU A 49 -9.48 7.94 6.59
N GLU A 50 -10.24 8.59 5.70
CA GLU A 50 -11.34 7.97 4.94
C GLU A 50 -10.82 6.88 3.99
N ARG A 51 -9.62 7.07 3.43
CA ARG A 51 -8.95 6.05 2.60
C ARG A 51 -8.54 4.84 3.42
N ILE A 52 -7.98 5.06 4.60
CA ILE A 52 -7.58 3.97 5.50
C ILE A 52 -8.81 3.14 5.89
N GLU A 53 -9.91 3.78 6.28
CA GLU A 53 -11.16 3.12 6.65
C GLU A 53 -11.82 2.40 5.47
N SER A 54 -11.72 2.96 4.26
CA SER A 54 -12.32 2.38 3.06
C SER A 54 -11.45 1.32 2.38
N THR A 55 -10.27 1.00 2.90
CA THR A 55 -9.40 -0.03 2.31
C THR A 55 -10.01 -1.42 2.52
N ILE A 56 -10.13 -2.20 1.44
CA ILE A 56 -10.60 -3.58 1.48
C ILE A 56 -9.38 -4.50 1.44
N GLY A 57 -8.96 -5.00 2.61
CA GLY A 57 -7.84 -5.93 2.79
C GLY A 57 -6.68 -5.33 3.56
#